data_AF-A0A3R9MEB7-F1
#
_entry.id   AF-A0A3R9MEB7-F1
#
_cell.length_a   1.000
_cell.length_b   1.000
_cell.length_c   1.000
_cell.angle_alpha   90.00
_cell.angle_beta   90.00
_cell.angle_gamma   90.00
#
_symmetry.space_group_name_H-M   'P 1'
#
loop_
_entity.id
_entity.type
_entity.pdbx_description
1 polymer ?
#
loop_
_entity_poly.entity_id
_entity_poly.type
_entity_poly.pdbx_seq_one_letter_code
_entity_poly.pdbx_strand_id
1 'polypeptide(L)'
;HGAWRAMEELYKEGRIKAIGVSNFQPDRLIDLIIHNEVVPAVNQVETHPFHQQIAEQQFMVDNKVQIEAWGPFAEGKNDLFHNELLASIGRKYAKSIAQVVLRWAIQRGVVAIPKSVRPERMAENFNVFDFELSPEDLQAIATLDTKNSAFFDHRDPNMVKWIGERKIHD
;
A
#
# COMPACT_ATOMS: atom_id res chain seq x y z
N HIS A 1 18.09 5.37 -14.97
CA HIS A 1 17.07 4.29 -14.96
C HIS A 1 17.53 3.05 -15.75
N GLY A 2 18.61 2.37 -15.35
CA GLY A 2 19.10 1.19 -16.09
C GLY A 2 18.17 -0.02 -16.00
N ALA A 3 17.76 -0.38 -14.77
CA ALA A 3 16.85 -1.49 -14.53
C ALA A 3 15.46 -1.29 -15.18
N TRP A 4 14.93 -0.07 -15.17
CA TRP A 4 13.62 0.23 -15.77
C TRP A 4 13.62 -0.01 -17.28
N ARG A 5 14.65 0.45 -18.01
CA ARG A 5 14.76 0.21 -19.46
C ARG A 5 14.81 -1.28 -19.80
N ALA A 6 15.53 -2.08 -19.01
CA ALA A 6 15.52 -3.53 -19.17
C ALA A 6 14.13 -4.14 -18.92
N MET A 7 13.39 -3.63 -17.93
CA MET A 7 12.00 -4.04 -17.68
C MET A 7 11.06 -3.65 -18.82
N GLU A 8 11.25 -2.48 -19.45
CA GLU A 8 10.50 -2.05 -20.63
C GLU A 8 10.73 -2.98 -21.83
N GLU A 9 11.98 -3.40 -22.08
CA GLU A 9 12.31 -4.39 -23.12
C GLU A 9 11.58 -5.71 -22.88
N LEU A 10 11.65 -6.25 -21.66
CA LEU A 10 10.96 -7.49 -21.29
C LEU A 10 9.43 -7.39 -21.38
N TYR A 11 8.87 -6.21 -21.07
CA TYR A 11 7.44 -5.92 -21.23
C TYR A 11 7.06 -5.90 -22.72
N LYS A 12 7.84 -5.22 -23.58
CA LYS A 12 7.61 -5.15 -25.04
C LYS A 12 7.77 -6.50 -25.74
N GLU A 13 8.66 -7.37 -25.23
CA GLU A 13 8.79 -8.76 -25.67
C GLU A 13 7.61 -9.65 -25.24
N GLY A 14 6.68 -9.15 -24.43
CA GLY A 14 5.54 -9.91 -23.91
C GLY A 14 5.89 -10.90 -22.81
N ARG A 15 7.12 -10.83 -22.26
CA ARG A 15 7.58 -11.72 -21.18
C ARG A 15 7.02 -11.30 -19.82
N ILE A 16 6.68 -10.03 -19.67
CA ILE A 16 6.08 -9.44 -18.47
C ILE A 16 4.78 -8.75 -18.89
N LYS A 17 3.69 -8.96 -18.15
CA LYS A 17 2.37 -8.37 -18.48
C LYS A 17 2.18 -6.93 -18.01
N ALA A 18 2.91 -6.52 -16.97
CA ALA A 18 2.91 -5.18 -16.42
C ALA A 18 4.19 -4.96 -15.62
N ILE A 19 4.75 -3.74 -15.67
CA ILE A 19 5.94 -3.35 -14.92
C ILE A 19 5.59 -2.21 -13.97
N GLY A 20 6.17 -2.23 -12.77
CA GLY A 20 5.86 -1.30 -11.69
C GLY A 20 7.04 -1.10 -10.75
N VAL A 21 6.85 -0.23 -9.78
CA VAL A 21 7.86 0.11 -8.76
C VAL A 21 7.31 -0.14 -7.35
N SER A 22 8.17 0.00 -6.35
CA SER A 22 7.77 -0.06 -4.95
C SER A 22 8.58 0.93 -4.12
N ASN A 23 7.93 1.56 -3.14
CA ASN A 23 8.50 2.57 -2.25
C ASN A 23 8.99 3.84 -2.96
N PHE A 24 8.36 4.19 -4.10
CA PHE A 24 8.66 5.43 -4.80
C PHE A 24 7.80 6.56 -4.27
N GLN A 25 8.47 7.61 -3.78
CA GLN A 25 7.83 8.89 -3.46
C GLN A 25 7.47 9.66 -4.74
N PRO A 26 6.56 10.65 -4.71
CA PRO A 26 6.12 11.39 -5.89
C PRO A 26 7.25 11.97 -6.76
N ASP A 27 8.31 12.49 -6.13
CA ASP A 27 9.49 13.03 -6.81
C ASP A 27 10.27 11.95 -7.59
N ARG A 28 10.38 10.74 -7.03
CA ARG A 28 11.07 9.62 -7.68
C ARG A 28 10.20 9.01 -8.78
N LEU A 29 8.90 8.98 -8.57
CA LEU A 29 7.94 8.46 -9.53
C LEU A 29 7.87 9.37 -10.77
N ILE A 30 7.80 10.69 -10.60
CA ILE A 30 7.78 11.62 -11.74
C ILE A 30 9.10 11.62 -12.51
N ASP A 31 10.24 11.57 -11.81
CA ASP A 31 11.55 11.45 -12.43
C ASP A 31 11.63 10.20 -13.32
N LEU A 32 11.10 9.07 -12.86
CA LEU A 32 11.02 7.86 -13.68
C LEU A 32 10.08 8.04 -14.88
N ILE A 33 8.91 8.65 -14.68
CA ILE A 33 7.90 8.82 -15.74
C ILE A 33 8.41 9.72 -16.87
N ILE A 34 9.01 10.87 -16.57
CA ILE A 34 9.40 11.84 -17.61
C ILE A 34 10.62 11.42 -18.44
N HIS A 35 11.39 10.43 -17.95
CA HIS A 35 12.64 9.98 -18.58
C HIS A 35 12.53 8.60 -19.24
N ASN A 36 11.36 7.97 -19.26
CA ASN A 36 11.17 6.63 -19.84
C ASN A 36 9.83 6.55 -20.61
N GLU A 37 9.63 5.47 -21.37
CA GLU A 37 8.50 5.35 -22.30
C GLU A 37 7.25 4.79 -21.61
N VAL A 38 7.43 3.82 -20.72
CA VAL A 38 6.36 3.10 -20.04
C VAL A 38 6.17 3.69 -18.65
N VAL A 39 4.98 4.25 -18.40
CA VAL A 39 4.54 4.65 -17.06
C VAL A 39 4.40 3.40 -16.18
N PRO A 40 4.89 3.41 -14.93
CA PRO A 40 4.70 2.28 -14.02
C PRO A 40 3.21 1.96 -13.84
N ALA A 41 2.83 0.71 -14.06
CA ALA A 41 1.44 0.28 -13.88
C ALA A 41 1.03 0.33 -12.40
N VAL A 42 1.97 0.03 -11.50
CA VAL A 42 1.76 -0.03 -10.05
C VAL A 42 2.93 0.65 -9.33
N ASN A 43 2.63 1.33 -8.22
CA ASN A 43 3.60 1.65 -7.18
C ASN A 43 3.13 1.06 -5.85
N GLN A 44 3.85 0.04 -5.38
CA GLN A 44 3.53 -0.63 -4.12
C GLN A 44 4.18 0.10 -2.94
N VAL A 45 3.38 0.70 -2.05
CA VAL A 45 3.85 1.55 -0.94
C VAL A 45 3.16 1.16 0.38
N GLU A 46 3.76 1.57 1.50
CA GLU A 46 3.18 1.37 2.82
C GLU A 46 1.86 2.13 2.89
N THR A 47 0.75 1.45 3.15
CA THR A 47 -0.55 2.12 3.28
C THR A 47 -1.42 1.39 4.28
N HIS A 48 -1.73 2.07 5.37
CA HIS A 48 -2.58 1.57 6.46
C HIS A 48 -3.23 2.76 7.19
N PRO A 49 -4.16 2.56 8.15
CA PRO A 49 -4.90 3.66 8.77
C PRO A 49 -4.03 4.77 9.39
N PHE A 50 -2.82 4.46 9.86
CA PHE A 50 -1.89 5.44 10.43
C PHE A 50 -0.95 6.12 9.42
N HIS A 51 -0.88 5.63 8.19
CA HIS A 51 -0.06 6.17 7.10
C HIS A 51 -0.82 6.01 5.78
N GLN A 52 -1.73 6.95 5.52
CA GLN A 52 -2.80 6.72 4.55
C GLN A 52 -2.43 7.03 3.10
N GLN A 53 -1.32 7.71 2.85
CA GLN A 53 -0.86 8.09 1.50
C GLN A 53 -1.91 8.88 0.69
N ILE A 54 -2.68 9.79 1.31
CA ILE A 54 -3.80 10.46 0.61
C ILE A 54 -3.28 11.33 -0.55
N ALA A 55 -2.26 12.15 -0.32
CA ALA A 55 -1.71 13.03 -1.35
C ALA A 55 -0.95 12.24 -2.42
N GLU A 56 -0.19 11.23 -1.99
CA GLU A 56 0.59 10.34 -2.83
C GLU A 56 -0.32 9.46 -3.70
N GLN A 57 -1.44 9.01 -3.16
CA GLN A 57 -2.48 8.31 -3.92
C GLN A 57 -3.04 9.21 -5.01
N GLN A 58 -3.44 10.44 -4.69
CA GLN A 58 -3.98 11.36 -5.71
C GLN A 58 -2.95 11.62 -6.80
N PHE A 59 -1.68 11.84 -6.42
CA PHE A 59 -0.58 11.99 -7.36
C PHE A 59 -0.42 10.77 -8.28
N MET A 60 -0.50 9.55 -7.73
CA MET A 60 -0.45 8.30 -8.51
C MET A 60 -1.64 8.19 -9.47
N VAL A 61 -2.86 8.52 -9.04
CA VAL A 61 -4.07 8.54 -9.88
C VAL A 61 -3.90 9.51 -11.06
N ASP A 62 -3.45 10.74 -10.79
CA ASP A 62 -3.25 11.77 -11.81
C ASP A 62 -2.21 11.34 -12.88
N ASN A 63 -1.26 10.50 -12.48
CA ASN A 63 -0.22 9.94 -13.34
C ASN A 63 -0.52 8.52 -13.86
N LYS A 64 -1.75 8.01 -13.68
CA LYS A 64 -2.19 6.68 -14.14
C LYS A 64 -1.39 5.52 -13.56
N VAL A 65 -0.96 5.64 -12.31
CA VAL A 65 -0.26 4.61 -11.54
C VAL A 65 -1.20 4.05 -10.48
N GLN A 66 -1.37 2.73 -10.43
CA GLN A 66 -2.17 2.08 -9.39
C GLN A 66 -1.38 1.99 -8.09
N ILE A 67 -1.98 2.45 -6.98
CA ILE A 67 -1.42 2.24 -5.65
C ILE A 67 -1.70 0.80 -5.18
N GLU A 68 -0.68 0.15 -4.63
CA GLU A 68 -0.80 -1.15 -3.96
C GLU A 68 -0.25 -1.06 -2.53
N ALA A 69 -1.08 -1.35 -1.54
CA ALA A 69 -0.77 -1.29 -0.13
C ALA A 69 -0.01 -2.55 0.32
N TRP A 70 1.29 -2.39 0.58
CA TRP A 70 1.99 -3.32 1.46
C TRP A 70 1.77 -2.93 2.93
N GLY A 71 1.87 -3.92 3.82
CA GLY A 71 1.68 -3.71 5.26
C GLY A 71 0.31 -3.11 5.63
N PRO A 72 -0.83 -3.56 5.06
CA PRO A 72 -2.14 -2.92 5.27
C PRO A 72 -2.58 -2.89 6.73
N PHE A 73 -2.00 -3.73 7.58
CA PHE A 73 -2.25 -3.79 9.03
C PHE A 73 -1.11 -3.20 9.87
N ALA A 74 -0.18 -2.45 9.29
CA ALA A 74 1.05 -1.98 9.94
C ALA A 74 1.84 -3.11 10.65
N GLU A 75 1.71 -4.35 10.18
CA GLU A 75 2.19 -5.57 10.88
C GLU A 75 1.72 -5.71 12.34
N GLY A 76 0.57 -5.13 12.69
CA GLY A 76 0.02 -5.11 14.05
C GLY A 76 0.64 -4.05 14.97
N LYS A 77 1.52 -3.18 14.45
CA LYS A 77 2.09 -2.06 15.20
C LYS A 77 1.02 -1.02 15.57
N ASN A 78 1.37 -0.14 16.51
CA ASN A 78 0.51 0.94 17.02
C ASN A 78 -0.85 0.45 17.53
N ASP A 79 -0.87 -0.79 18.03
CA ASP A 79 -2.06 -1.45 18.58
C ASP A 79 -3.27 -1.45 17.63
N LEU A 80 -3.02 -1.58 16.32
CA LEU A 80 -4.05 -1.48 15.28
C LEU A 80 -5.27 -2.38 15.55
N PHE A 81 -5.05 -3.61 16.01
CA PHE A 81 -6.10 -4.60 16.24
C PHE A 81 -6.90 -4.37 17.54
N HIS A 82 -6.56 -3.37 18.35
CA HIS A 82 -7.36 -2.93 19.50
C HIS A 82 -7.76 -1.46 19.40
N ASN A 83 -7.60 -0.83 18.23
CA ASN A 83 -8.02 0.55 18.02
C ASN A 83 -9.55 0.67 18.16
N GLU A 84 -10.02 1.41 19.17
CA GLU A 84 -11.45 1.51 19.50
C GLU A 84 -12.30 2.12 18.39
N LEU A 85 -11.75 3.05 17.59
CA LEU A 85 -12.46 3.62 16.45
C LEU A 85 -12.73 2.52 15.42
N LEU A 86 -11.70 1.76 15.02
CA LEU A 86 -11.84 0.64 14.08
C LEU A 86 -12.74 -0.47 14.65
N ALA A 87 -12.62 -0.77 15.94
CA ALA A 87 -13.48 -1.75 16.62
C ALA A 87 -14.95 -1.31 16.59
N SER A 88 -15.22 -0.03 16.83
CA SER A 88 -16.58 0.53 16.81
C SER A 88 -17.22 0.42 15.43
N ILE A 89 -16.45 0.67 14.36
CA ILE A 89 -16.89 0.49 12.98
C ILE A 89 -17.13 -1.00 12.71
N GLY A 90 -16.22 -1.88 13.12
CA GLY A 90 -16.39 -3.33 12.97
C GLY A 90 -17.67 -3.85 13.60
N ARG A 91 -18.02 -3.37 14.80
CA ARG A 91 -19.28 -3.71 15.48
C ARG A 91 -20.52 -3.31 14.67
N LYS A 92 -20.52 -2.18 13.95
CA LYS A 92 -21.66 -1.75 13.10
C LYS A 92 -21.97 -2.75 11.99
N TYR A 93 -20.94 -3.39 11.44
CA TYR A 93 -21.05 -4.31 10.30
C TYR A 93 -20.92 -5.79 10.67
N ALA A 94 -20.76 -6.11 11.96
CA ALA A 94 -20.38 -7.44 12.43
C ALA A 94 -19.11 -7.99 11.73
N LYS A 95 -18.10 -7.12 11.57
CA LYS A 95 -16.82 -7.40 10.92
C LYS A 95 -15.65 -7.18 11.87
N SER A 96 -14.55 -7.89 11.63
CA SER A 96 -13.29 -7.68 12.37
C SER A 96 -12.62 -6.36 11.96
N ILE A 97 -11.68 -5.88 12.80
CA ILE A 97 -10.84 -4.73 12.43
C ILE A 97 -10.07 -5.00 11.14
N ALA A 98 -9.58 -6.22 10.94
CA ALA A 98 -8.86 -6.59 9.71
C ALA A 98 -9.75 -6.40 8.47
N GLN A 99 -11.00 -6.85 8.54
CA GLN A 99 -11.97 -6.67 7.45
C GLN A 99 -12.31 -5.19 7.21
N VAL A 100 -12.49 -4.40 8.27
CA VAL A 100 -12.73 -2.94 8.16
C VAL A 100 -11.56 -2.26 7.46
N VAL A 101 -10.32 -2.56 7.85
CA VAL A 101 -9.12 -1.95 7.25
C VAL A 101 -8.96 -2.34 5.78
N LEU A 102 -9.20 -3.61 5.43
CA LEU A 102 -9.13 -4.04 4.04
C LEU A 102 -10.24 -3.40 3.19
N ARG A 103 -11.48 -3.35 3.73
CA ARG A 103 -12.59 -2.70 3.05
C ARG A 103 -12.34 -1.21 2.83
N TRP A 104 -11.77 -0.53 3.83
CA TRP A 104 -11.34 0.86 3.73
C TRP A 104 -10.33 1.07 2.59
N ALA A 105 -9.30 0.24 2.49
CA ALA A 105 -8.31 0.33 1.41
C ALA A 105 -8.98 0.14 0.03
N ILE A 106 -9.81 -0.91 -0.09
CA ILE A 106 -10.49 -1.25 -1.34
C ILE A 106 -11.46 -0.14 -1.78
N GLN A 107 -12.25 0.43 -0.86
CA GLN A 107 -13.17 1.54 -1.19
C GLN A 107 -12.45 2.82 -1.63
N ARG A 108 -11.22 3.01 -1.17
CA ARG A 108 -10.36 4.09 -1.67
C ARG A 108 -9.77 3.78 -3.05
N GLY A 109 -10.00 2.60 -3.63
CA GLY A 109 -9.36 2.17 -4.88
C GLY A 109 -7.91 1.73 -4.69
N VAL A 110 -7.52 1.34 -3.48
CA VAL A 110 -6.17 0.84 -3.16
C VAL A 110 -6.19 -0.69 -3.21
N VAL A 111 -5.32 -1.29 -4.03
CA VAL A 111 -5.09 -2.74 -4.02
C VAL A 111 -4.41 -3.09 -2.70
N ALA A 112 -4.86 -4.11 -1.97
CA ALA A 112 -4.28 -4.49 -0.69
C ALA A 112 -3.77 -5.94 -0.69
N ILE A 113 -2.57 -6.16 -0.16
CA ILE A 113 -1.92 -7.48 -0.10
C ILE A 113 -1.67 -7.93 1.36
N PRO A 114 -2.73 -8.25 2.14
CA PRO A 114 -2.55 -8.73 3.52
C PRO A 114 -1.90 -10.11 3.55
N LYS A 115 -0.99 -10.32 4.51
CA LYS A 115 -0.34 -11.61 4.73
C LYS A 115 -0.94 -12.35 5.91
N SER A 116 -1.23 -13.64 5.72
CA SER A 116 -1.53 -14.59 6.80
C SER A 116 -0.90 -15.94 6.47
N VAL A 117 -0.61 -16.73 7.50
CA VAL A 117 -0.28 -18.17 7.36
C VAL A 117 -1.40 -19.07 7.88
N ARG A 118 -2.45 -18.47 8.46
CA ARG A 118 -3.62 -19.14 9.05
C ARG A 118 -4.76 -19.12 8.03
N PRO A 119 -5.24 -20.28 7.53
CA PRO A 119 -6.31 -20.35 6.54
C PRO A 119 -7.58 -19.61 6.93
N GLU A 120 -7.97 -19.68 8.20
CA GLU A 120 -9.14 -18.99 8.74
C GLU A 120 -9.03 -17.46 8.61
N ARG A 121 -7.83 -16.90 8.80
CA ARG A 121 -7.57 -15.47 8.59
C ARG A 121 -7.49 -15.12 7.10
N MET A 122 -7.05 -16.04 6.24
CA MET A 122 -7.08 -15.83 4.78
C MET A 122 -8.53 -15.71 4.31
N ALA A 123 -9.40 -16.62 4.76
CA ALA A 123 -10.83 -16.58 4.47
C ALA A 123 -11.49 -15.31 5.02
N GLU A 124 -11.17 -14.92 6.26
CA GLU A 124 -11.66 -13.67 6.87
C GLU A 124 -11.23 -12.44 6.06
N ASN A 125 -9.94 -12.32 5.73
CA ASN A 125 -9.38 -11.20 4.96
C ASN A 125 -9.98 -11.09 3.55
N PHE A 126 -10.37 -12.21 2.95
CA PHE A 126 -10.99 -12.22 1.62
C PHE A 126 -12.49 -11.86 1.68
N ASN A 127 -13.16 -12.13 2.81
CA ASN A 127 -14.58 -11.85 2.99
C ASN A 127 -14.86 -10.38 3.36
N VAL A 128 -14.52 -9.47 2.45
CA VAL A 128 -14.61 -8.00 2.62
C VAL A 128 -15.41 -7.31 1.52
N PHE A 129 -16.09 -8.08 0.67
CA PHE A 129 -16.86 -7.56 -0.47
C PHE A 129 -18.38 -7.59 -0.22
N ASP A 130 -18.82 -8.16 0.90
CA ASP A 130 -20.22 -8.31 1.31
C ASP A 130 -20.73 -7.16 2.20
N PHE A 131 -19.93 -6.12 2.40
CA PHE A 131 -20.31 -4.91 3.12
C PHE A 131 -19.63 -3.67 2.54
N GLU A 132 -20.12 -2.49 2.94
CA GLU A 132 -19.59 -1.19 2.52
C GLU A 132 -19.55 -0.24 3.72
N LEU A 133 -18.42 0.42 3.91
CA LEU A 133 -18.24 1.49 4.90
C LEU A 133 -18.95 2.74 4.42
N SER A 134 -19.70 3.38 5.32
CA SER A 134 -20.37 4.65 5.01
C SER A 134 -19.36 5.79 4.82
N PRO A 135 -19.76 6.92 4.20
CA PRO A 135 -18.93 8.11 4.12
C PRO A 135 -18.41 8.59 5.48
N GLU A 136 -19.25 8.49 6.54
CA GLU A 136 -18.89 8.86 7.90
C GLU A 136 -17.83 7.94 8.49
N ASP A 137 -17.90 6.63 8.20
CA ASP A 137 -16.88 5.68 8.65
C ASP A 137 -15.54 5.92 7.95
N LEU A 138 -15.56 6.20 6.64
CA LEU A 138 -14.35 6.56 5.89
C LEU A 138 -13.71 7.84 6.44
N GLN A 139 -14.53 8.86 6.75
CA GLN A 139 -14.05 10.10 7.36
C GLN A 139 -13.51 9.86 8.78
N ALA A 140 -14.14 9.00 9.57
CA ALA A 140 -13.64 8.64 10.89
C ALA A 140 -12.26 7.96 10.80
N ILE A 141 -12.08 7.02 9.88
CA ILE A 141 -10.78 6.37 9.65
C ILE A 141 -9.74 7.38 9.17
N ALA A 142 -10.10 8.38 8.35
CA ALA A 142 -9.18 9.42 7.89
C ALA A 142 -8.52 10.20 9.04
N THR A 143 -9.18 10.30 10.20
CA THR A 143 -8.62 10.98 11.38
C THR A 143 -7.48 10.22 12.06
N LEU A 144 -7.28 8.94 11.72
CA LEU A 144 -6.18 8.12 12.26
C LEU A 144 -4.83 8.38 11.59
N ASP A 145 -4.79 9.14 10.48
CA ASP A 145 -3.57 9.35 9.71
C ASP A 145 -2.54 10.17 10.50
N THR A 146 -1.39 9.54 10.78
CA THR A 146 -0.24 10.21 11.41
C THR A 146 0.79 10.67 10.39
N LYS A 147 0.64 10.27 9.12
CA LYS A 147 1.56 10.54 8.00
C LYS A 147 2.98 10.01 8.20
N ASN A 148 3.19 9.11 9.14
CA ASN A 148 4.49 8.49 9.41
C ASN A 148 4.46 7.00 9.13
N SER A 149 5.54 6.49 8.51
CA SER A 149 5.77 5.05 8.38
C SER A 149 5.79 4.38 9.77
N ALA A 150 5.20 3.20 9.88
CA ALA A 150 5.33 2.35 11.06
C ALA A 150 6.71 1.65 11.13
N PHE A 151 7.56 1.81 10.11
CA PHE A 151 8.87 1.17 9.97
C PHE A 151 9.98 2.22 9.94
N PHE A 152 10.22 2.85 8.80
CA PHE A 152 11.30 3.80 8.61
C PHE A 152 11.08 4.68 7.37
N ASP A 153 11.77 5.82 7.30
CA ASP A 153 11.77 6.68 6.13
C ASP A 153 12.81 6.21 5.09
N HIS A 154 12.37 6.02 3.85
CA HIS A 154 13.23 5.67 2.72
C HIS A 154 14.18 6.81 2.30
N ARG A 155 14.00 8.01 2.85
CA ARG A 155 14.90 9.16 2.69
C ARG A 155 15.93 9.29 3.80
N ASP A 156 15.84 8.50 4.88
CA ASP A 156 16.88 8.46 5.92
C ASP A 156 18.17 7.83 5.34
N PRO A 157 19.30 8.57 5.27
CA PRO A 157 20.55 8.04 4.74
C PRO A 157 21.04 6.78 5.45
N ASN A 158 20.75 6.63 6.75
CA ASN A 158 21.14 5.43 7.50
C ASN A 158 20.35 4.20 7.04
N MET A 159 19.06 4.37 6.73
CA MET A 159 18.20 3.30 6.24
C MET A 159 18.55 2.94 4.79
N VAL A 160 18.85 3.93 3.96
CA VAL A 160 19.35 3.72 2.59
C VAL A 160 20.62 2.86 2.63
N LYS A 161 21.59 3.23 3.48
CA LYS A 161 22.83 2.46 3.65
C LYS A 161 22.54 1.04 4.16
N TRP A 162 21.74 0.93 5.21
CA TRP A 162 21.39 -0.37 5.81
C TRP A 162 20.75 -1.33 4.82
N ILE A 163 19.85 -0.88 3.94
CA ILE A 163 19.24 -1.72 2.90
C ILE A 163 20.23 -2.02 1.77
N GLY A 164 20.95 -1.00 1.28
CA GLY A 164 21.84 -1.12 0.12
C GLY A 164 23.05 -2.01 0.36
N GLU A 165 23.47 -2.17 1.62
CA GLU A 165 24.60 -3.03 1.99
C GLU A 165 24.19 -4.48 2.31
N ARG A 166 22.89 -4.82 2.26
CA ARG A 166 22.43 -6.20 2.49
C ARG A 166 22.85 -7.12 1.35
N LYS A 167 23.60 -8.15 1.69
CA LYS A 167 23.86 -9.29 0.79
C LYS A 167 22.78 -10.35 0.97
N ILE A 168 22.11 -10.71 -0.12
CA ILE A 168 21.04 -11.75 -0.13
C ILE A 168 21.63 -13.12 -0.47
N HIS A 169 22.79 -13.14 -1.11
CA HIS A 169 23.60 -14.31 -1.39
C HIS A 169 25.04 -14.03 -0.94
N ASP A 170 25.77 -15.07 -0.54
CA ASP A 170 27.20 -14.98 -0.22
C ASP A 170 28.04 -14.55 -1.43
#